data_AF-A0A3A9F3X3-F1
#
_entry.id   AF-A0A3A9F3X3-F1
#
_cell.length_a   1.000
_cell.length_b   1.000
_cell.length_c   1.000
_cell.angle_alpha   90.00
_cell.angle_beta   90.00
_cell.angle_gamma   90.00
#
_symmetry.space_group_name_H-M   'P 1'
#
loop_
_entity.id
_entity.type
_entity.pdbx_description
1 polymer ?
#
loop_
_entity_poly.entity_id
_entity_poly.type
_entity_poly.pdbx_seq_one_letter_code
_entity_poly.pdbx_strand_id
1 'polypeptide(L)'
;MFNHRRQSRDIAVREKIAKLTVGSKLWMNSYSRKLFQEMETGICEAEDFLDRAESGEFCFVENTEISGAAEKIEEFIVFRWNRKYPGDAGPDMLPWESGFFCAGSEEFPGNSHEKITMEIWRKEE
;
A
#
# COMPACT_ATOMS: atom_id res chain seq x y z
N MET A 1 -11.44 1.09 4.98
CA MET A 1 -11.99 0.43 6.20
C MET A 1 -13.49 0.29 6.05
N PHE A 2 -14.14 -0.75 6.60
CA PHE A 2 -15.61 -0.86 6.62
C PHE A 2 -16.09 -1.56 7.91
N ASN A 3 -17.04 -0.95 8.62
CA ASN A 3 -17.52 -1.40 9.94
C ASN A 3 -16.37 -1.72 10.91
N HIS A 4 -15.38 -0.81 10.98
CA HIS A 4 -14.16 -0.97 11.80
C HIS A 4 -13.28 -2.18 11.44
N ARG A 5 -13.52 -2.81 10.29
CA ARG A 5 -12.73 -3.94 9.78
C ARG A 5 -11.95 -3.53 8.54
N ARG A 6 -10.73 -4.06 8.41
CA ARG A 6 -9.89 -3.86 7.23
C ARG A 6 -10.36 -4.69 6.05
N GLN A 7 -10.16 -4.15 4.86
CA GLN A 7 -10.50 -4.76 3.57
C GLN A 7 -9.26 -5.32 2.85
N SER A 8 -8.07 -4.93 3.30
CA SER A 8 -6.71 -5.27 2.84
C SER A 8 -6.23 -6.69 3.23
N ARG A 9 -7.12 -7.69 3.27
CA ARG A 9 -6.79 -9.02 3.82
C ARG A 9 -6.33 -10.05 2.81
N ASP A 10 -6.32 -9.71 1.52
CA ASP A 10 -6.04 -10.69 0.49
C ASP A 10 -4.58 -11.19 0.57
N ILE A 11 -4.41 -12.51 0.66
CA ILE A 11 -3.08 -13.13 0.78
C ILE A 11 -2.22 -12.92 -0.47
N ALA A 12 -2.81 -12.92 -1.66
CA ALA A 12 -2.06 -12.69 -2.90
C ALA A 12 -1.49 -11.27 -2.94
N VAL A 13 -2.22 -10.27 -2.42
CA VAL A 13 -1.72 -8.89 -2.28
C VAL A 13 -0.54 -8.84 -1.31
N ARG A 14 -0.64 -9.49 -0.14
CA ARG A 14 0.45 -9.51 0.85
C ARG A 14 1.70 -10.19 0.30
N GLU A 15 1.56 -11.30 -0.41
CA GLU A 15 2.68 -11.98 -1.07
C GLU A 15 3.30 -11.12 -2.18
N LYS A 16 2.49 -10.38 -2.94
CA LYS A 16 2.99 -9.44 -3.94
C LYS A 16 3.79 -8.32 -3.29
N ILE A 17 3.29 -7.72 -2.22
CA ILE A 17 3.99 -6.70 -1.42
C ILE A 17 5.31 -7.27 -0.91
N ALA A 18 5.30 -8.45 -0.29
CA ALA A 18 6.50 -9.10 0.23
C ALA A 18 7.60 -9.27 -0.83
N LYS A 19 7.21 -9.63 -2.07
CA LYS A 19 8.11 -9.75 -3.22
C LYS A 19 8.66 -8.41 -3.70
N LEU A 20 7.82 -7.37 -3.73
CA LEU A 20 8.23 -6.02 -4.15
C LEU A 20 9.24 -5.40 -3.18
N THR A 21 9.14 -5.73 -1.89
CA THR A 21 9.93 -5.10 -0.83
C THR A 21 11.16 -5.92 -0.44
N VAL A 22 11.49 -6.99 -1.16
CA VAL A 22 12.68 -7.81 -0.86
C VAL A 22 13.93 -6.95 -0.93
N GLY A 23 14.73 -6.97 0.16
CA GLY A 23 15.99 -6.23 0.23
C GLY A 23 15.83 -4.75 0.60
N SER A 24 14.61 -4.26 0.81
CA SER A 24 14.33 -2.92 1.33
C SER A 24 13.51 -3.00 2.63
N LYS A 25 13.36 -1.88 3.34
CA LYS A 25 12.50 -1.80 4.51
C LYS A 25 11.05 -1.58 4.08
N LEU A 26 10.13 -2.29 4.73
CA LEU A 26 8.70 -2.09 4.67
C LEU A 26 8.20 -1.55 6.00
N TRP A 27 7.95 -0.25 6.01
CA TRP A 27 7.47 0.54 7.13
C TRP A 27 5.94 0.48 7.25
N MET A 28 5.43 0.34 8.47
CA MET A 28 3.99 0.35 8.74
C MET A 28 3.68 0.58 10.22
N ASN A 29 2.44 0.94 10.54
CA ASN A 29 1.97 1.02 11.92
C ASN A 29 1.67 -0.37 12.54
N SER A 30 1.43 -0.38 13.86
CA SER A 30 1.11 -1.59 14.63
C SER A 30 -0.18 -2.28 14.18
N TYR A 31 -1.14 -1.51 13.63
CA TYR A 31 -2.37 -2.07 13.07
C TYR A 31 -2.05 -2.93 11.84
N SER A 32 -1.29 -2.39 10.90
CA SER A 32 -0.87 -3.05 9.65
C SER A 32 0.07 -4.22 9.88
N ARG A 33 0.96 -4.15 10.89
CA ARG A 33 1.89 -5.23 11.25
C ARG A 33 1.21 -6.60 11.36
N LYS A 34 -0.02 -6.62 11.85
CA LYS A 34 -0.85 -7.83 12.02
C LYS A 34 -1.11 -8.60 10.72
N LEU A 35 -1.03 -7.96 9.55
CA LEU A 35 -1.18 -8.64 8.25
C LEU A 35 0.07 -9.40 7.84
N PHE A 36 1.25 -8.99 8.31
CA PHE A 36 2.53 -9.47 7.85
C PHE A 36 3.27 -10.25 8.94
N GLN A 37 2.56 -10.87 9.88
CA GLN A 37 3.16 -11.62 11.00
C GLN A 37 4.11 -12.73 10.51
N GLU A 38 3.79 -13.33 9.37
CA GLU A 38 4.58 -14.36 8.68
C GLU A 38 5.93 -13.83 8.14
N MET A 39 6.07 -12.51 7.95
CA MET A 39 7.31 -11.88 7.51
C MET A 39 8.14 -11.49 8.74
N GLU A 40 9.28 -12.16 8.89
CA GLU A 40 10.20 -11.93 10.01
C GLU A 40 11.26 -10.87 9.71
N THR A 41 11.59 -10.61 8.45
CA THR A 41 12.66 -9.69 8.04
C THR A 41 12.14 -8.57 7.15
N GLY A 42 12.84 -7.42 7.18
CA GLY A 42 12.53 -6.26 6.35
C GLY A 42 11.36 -5.39 6.85
N ILE A 43 10.60 -5.82 7.86
CA ILE A 43 9.50 -5.00 8.39
C ILE A 43 9.99 -4.08 9.49
N CYS A 44 9.56 -2.82 9.44
CA CYS A 44 9.80 -1.82 10.48
C CYS A 44 8.47 -1.27 10.98
N GLU A 45 8.20 -1.45 12.26
CA GLU A 45 6.96 -1.00 12.90
C GLU A 45 7.19 0.35 13.59
N ALA A 46 6.40 1.35 13.20
CA ALA A 46 6.39 2.68 13.80
C ALA A 46 5.03 3.36 13.53
N GLU A 47 4.55 4.22 14.43
CA GLU A 47 3.31 4.96 14.18
C GLU A 47 3.55 6.19 13.28
N ASP A 48 4.75 6.76 13.35
CA ASP A 48 5.32 7.84 12.51
C ASP A 48 6.07 7.29 11.30
N PHE A 49 5.66 6.12 10.79
CA PHE A 49 6.40 5.36 9.78
C PHE A 49 6.61 6.11 8.45
N LEU A 50 5.66 6.94 8.04
CA LEU A 50 5.76 7.79 6.84
C LEU A 50 6.87 8.85 6.97
N ASP A 51 7.17 9.29 8.19
CA ASP A 51 8.22 10.28 8.42
C ASP A 51 9.61 9.66 8.45
N ARG A 52 9.70 8.40 8.87
CA ARG A 52 10.95 7.64 9.05
C ARG A 52 11.45 6.98 7.79
N ALA A 53 10.57 6.66 6.85
CA ALA A 53 10.96 6.02 5.61
C ALA A 53 11.93 6.93 4.83
N GLU A 54 13.05 6.34 4.43
CA GLU A 54 14.06 6.99 3.59
C GLU A 54 13.81 6.69 2.10
N SER A 55 14.57 7.35 1.23
CA SER A 55 14.50 7.14 -0.23
C SER A 55 14.68 5.66 -0.59
N GLY A 56 13.86 5.13 -1.49
CA GLY A 56 13.85 3.71 -1.88
C GLY A 56 13.29 2.73 -0.82
N GLU A 57 12.82 3.21 0.33
CA GLU A 57 12.10 2.41 1.32
C GLU A 57 10.59 2.45 1.09
N PHE A 58 9.89 1.41 1.54
CA PHE A 58 8.47 1.23 1.29
C PHE A 58 7.65 1.54 2.53
N CYS A 59 6.46 2.10 2.33
CA CYS A 59 5.44 2.25 3.36
C CYS A 59 4.16 1.51 2.98
N PHE A 60 3.64 0.66 3.86
CA PHE A 60 2.29 0.10 3.71
C PHE A 60 1.27 0.97 4.46
N VAL A 61 0.34 1.55 3.72
CA VAL A 61 -0.69 2.45 4.25
C VAL A 61 -2.07 1.88 3.99
N GLU A 62 -2.88 1.71 5.05
CA GLU A 62 -4.29 1.28 4.92
C GLU A 62 -5.29 2.08 5.78
N ASN A 63 -4.80 2.82 6.76
CA ASN A 63 -5.62 3.49 7.77
C ASN A 63 -4.99 4.77 8.32
N THR A 64 -4.05 5.37 7.58
CA THR A 64 -3.34 6.60 7.94
C THR A 64 -3.40 7.59 6.79
N GLU A 65 -3.40 8.88 7.11
CA GLU A 65 -3.28 9.96 6.13
C GLU A 65 -1.90 9.96 5.47
N ILE A 66 -1.88 10.21 4.16
CA ILE A 66 -0.71 10.14 3.28
C ILE A 66 -0.21 11.55 2.95
N SER A 67 -1.12 12.53 2.86
CA SER A 67 -0.82 13.88 2.35
C SER A 67 0.31 14.58 3.11
N GLY A 68 0.49 14.31 4.41
CA GLY A 68 1.59 14.85 5.21
C GLY A 68 3.00 14.44 4.73
N ALA A 69 3.10 13.36 3.94
CA ALA A 69 4.35 12.87 3.38
C ALA A 69 4.47 13.11 1.86
N ALA A 70 3.56 13.85 1.23
CA ALA A 70 3.45 13.99 -0.23
C ALA A 70 4.77 14.33 -0.95
N GLU A 71 5.58 15.21 -0.37
CA GLU A 71 6.87 15.62 -0.94
C GLU A 71 7.92 14.50 -0.95
N LYS A 72 7.83 13.53 -0.02
CA LYS A 72 8.74 12.38 0.09
C LYS A 72 8.33 11.22 -0.84
N ILE A 73 7.12 11.25 -1.39
CA ILE A 73 6.60 10.11 -2.17
C ILE A 73 7.25 10.09 -3.57
N GLU A 74 8.00 9.01 -3.80
CA GLU A 74 8.64 8.70 -5.08
C GLU A 74 7.68 7.94 -6.03
N GLU A 75 6.93 6.98 -5.49
CA GLU A 75 6.06 6.08 -6.26
C GLU A 75 4.84 5.66 -5.42
N PHE A 76 3.67 5.54 -6.06
CA PHE A 76 2.52 4.85 -5.48
C PHE A 76 2.33 3.48 -6.13
N ILE A 77 2.19 2.45 -5.30
CA ILE A 77 1.78 1.10 -5.73
C ILE A 77 0.36 0.85 -5.21
N VAL A 78 -0.62 0.92 -6.10
CA VAL A 78 -2.05 0.86 -5.75
C VAL A 78 -2.62 -0.51 -6.07
N PHE A 79 -3.16 -1.20 -5.07
CA PHE A 79 -3.90 -2.46 -5.25
C PHE A 79 -5.41 -2.19 -5.31
N ARG A 80 -6.05 -2.58 -6.42
CA ARG A 80 -7.49 -2.48 -6.65
C ARG A 80 -8.12 -3.86 -6.68
N TRP A 81 -9.05 -4.10 -5.76
CA TRP A 81 -9.83 -5.34 -5.69
C TRP A 81 -10.92 -5.47 -6.76
N ASN A 82 -11.00 -4.53 -7.72
CA ASN A 82 -11.96 -4.53 -8.83
C ASN A 82 -13.43 -4.74 -8.41
N ARG A 83 -13.79 -4.27 -7.22
CA ARG A 83 -15.14 -4.34 -6.68
C ARG A 83 -15.45 -3.06 -5.93
N LYS A 84 -16.70 -2.60 -6.04
CA LYS A 84 -17.22 -1.53 -5.20
C LYS A 84 -17.55 -2.11 -3.83
N TYR A 85 -16.77 -1.71 -2.84
CA TYR A 85 -17.08 -1.97 -1.45
C TYR A 85 -17.57 -0.67 -0.79
N PRO A 86 -18.59 -0.74 0.08
CA PRO A 86 -18.83 0.36 1.01
C PRO A 86 -17.60 0.52 1.92
N GLY A 87 -17.33 1.74 2.34
CA GLY A 87 -16.19 2.05 3.19
C GLY A 87 -16.48 3.23 4.11
N ASP A 88 -15.95 3.15 5.32
CA ASP A 88 -16.01 4.21 6.34
C ASP A 88 -14.97 5.30 6.04
N ALA A 89 -13.85 4.92 5.43
CA ALA A 89 -12.72 5.80 5.11
C ALA A 89 -11.90 5.25 3.93
N GLY A 90 -11.34 6.16 3.14
CA GLY A 90 -10.39 5.93 2.06
C GLY A 90 -9.14 6.80 2.23
N PRO A 91 -8.14 6.66 1.34
CA PRO A 91 -6.95 7.52 1.36
C PRO A 91 -7.33 8.98 1.12
N ASP A 92 -6.64 9.89 1.80
CA ASP A 92 -6.74 11.35 1.70
C ASP A 92 -5.94 11.93 0.52
N MET A 93 -5.09 11.11 -0.10
CA MET A 93 -4.30 11.46 -1.28
C MET A 93 -4.37 10.34 -2.31
N LEU A 94 -4.64 10.71 -3.56
CA LEU A 94 -4.74 9.79 -4.68
C LEU A 94 -3.72 10.16 -5.77
N PRO A 95 -2.97 9.20 -6.34
CA PRO A 95 -1.90 9.51 -7.29
C PRO A 95 -2.40 10.26 -8.53
N TRP A 96 -3.55 9.84 -9.10
CA TRP A 96 -4.15 10.47 -10.28
C TRP A 96 -4.72 11.88 -10.04
N GLU A 97 -4.84 12.31 -8.78
CA GLU A 97 -5.23 13.67 -8.39
C GLU A 97 -4.03 14.52 -7.95
N SER A 98 -2.84 13.90 -7.83
CA SER A 98 -1.66 14.49 -7.21
C SER A 98 -0.47 14.63 -8.17
N GLY A 99 -0.74 14.66 -9.48
CA GLY A 99 0.29 14.84 -10.51
C GLY A 99 1.12 13.59 -10.83
N PHE A 100 0.66 12.40 -10.45
CA PHE A 100 1.29 11.14 -10.84
C PHE A 100 0.59 10.57 -12.08
N PHE A 101 1.35 9.90 -12.95
CA PHE A 101 0.83 9.14 -14.07
C PHE A 101 0.99 7.64 -13.83
N CYS A 102 0.08 6.85 -14.41
CA CYS A 102 0.16 5.39 -14.33
C CYS A 102 1.28 4.90 -15.27
N ALA A 103 2.40 4.47 -14.69
CA ALA A 103 3.58 3.99 -15.39
C ALA A 103 3.49 2.50 -15.74
N GLY A 104 2.62 1.75 -15.05
CA GLY A 104 2.42 0.33 -15.30
C GLY A 104 1.23 -0.24 -14.56
N SER A 105 0.71 -1.34 -15.08
CA SER A 105 -0.38 -2.09 -14.46
C SER A 105 -0.20 -3.58 -14.67
N GLU A 106 -0.55 -4.37 -13.67
CA GLU A 106 -0.55 -5.82 -13.70
C GLU A 106 -1.86 -6.34 -13.09
N GLU A 107 -2.45 -7.38 -13.68
CA GLU A 107 -3.61 -8.05 -13.12
C GLU A 107 -3.21 -9.45 -12.64
N PHE A 108 -3.73 -9.85 -11.48
CA PHE A 108 -3.51 -11.18 -10.91
C PHE A 108 -4.74 -11.64 -10.12
N PRO A 109 -4.98 -12.96 -10.01
CA PRO A 109 -6.07 -13.47 -9.19
C PRO A 109 -5.79 -13.23 -7.71
N GLY A 110 -6.81 -12.77 -6.98
CA GLY A 110 -6.80 -12.73 -5.53
C GLY A 110 -7.24 -14.08 -4.94
N ASN A 111 -7.18 -14.19 -3.62
CA ASN A 111 -7.70 -15.37 -2.93
C ASN A 111 -9.23 -15.36 -2.79
N SER A 112 -9.82 -14.17 -2.68
CA SER A 112 -11.28 -14.00 -2.58
C SER A 112 -11.87 -13.17 -3.71
N HIS A 113 -11.05 -12.84 -4.71
CA HIS A 113 -11.39 -11.98 -5.82
C HIS A 113 -10.88 -12.61 -7.09
N GLU A 114 -11.72 -12.71 -8.12
CA GLU A 114 -11.30 -13.22 -9.43
C GLU A 114 -10.15 -12.41 -10.01
N LYS A 115 -10.09 -11.10 -9.68
CA LYS A 115 -9.13 -10.18 -10.25
C LYS A 115 -8.77 -9.06 -9.30
N ILE A 116 -7.48 -8.87 -9.09
CA ILE A 116 -6.88 -7.72 -8.43
C ILE A 116 -5.96 -7.04 -9.45
N THR A 117 -6.02 -5.72 -9.51
CA THR A 117 -5.14 -4.91 -10.36
C THR A 117 -4.13 -4.20 -9.46
N MET A 118 -2.84 -4.33 -9.76
CA MET A 118 -1.77 -3.53 -9.18
C MET A 118 -1.36 -2.49 -10.21
N GLU A 119 -1.38 -1.22 -9.81
CA GLU A 119 -0.95 -0.09 -10.62
C GLU A 119 0.27 0.57 -9.99
N ILE A 120 1.23 0.97 -10.83
CA ILE A 120 2.42 1.71 -10.44
C ILE A 120 2.28 3.14 -10.97
N TRP A 121 2.38 4.13 -10.09
CA TRP A 121 2.21 5.53 -10.42
C TRP A 121 3.45 6.34 -10.03
N ARG A 122 3.94 7.18 -10.96
CA ARG A 122 5.18 7.96 -10.81
C ARG A 122 4.97 9.43 -11.18
N LYS A 123 5.84 10.32 -10.69
CA LYS A 123 5.94 11.70 -11.17
C LYS A 123 6.66 11.71 -12.52
N GLU A 124 6.32 12.66 -13.40
CA GLU A 124 7.13 12.92 -14.61
C GLU A 124 8.53 13.37 -14.20
N GLU A 125 9.56 12.81 -14.85
CA GLU A 125 10.97 13.18 -14.67
C GLU A 125 11.29 14.57 -15.24
#